data_AF-A0A0S7ZNS9-F1
#
_entry.id   AF-A0A0S7ZNS9-F1
#
_cell.length_a   1.000
_cell.length_b   1.000
_cell.length_c   1.000
_cell.angle_alpha   90.00
_cell.angle_beta   90.00
_cell.angle_gamma   90.00
#
_symmetry.space_group_name_H-M   'P 1'
#
loop_
_entity.id
_entity.type
_entity.pdbx_description
1 polymer ?
#
loop_
_entity_poly.entity_id
_entity_poly.type
_entity_poly.pdbx_seq_one_letter_code
_entity_poly.pdbx_strand_id
1 'polypeptide(L)'
;MIFNIQRFSLHDGVGIRTIVFFKGCTLRCKWCNNPESLSFNYDIMHNSAKCISCMSCVRASPNGEILYKNGEIRINRDRINEPLKYSEVCPTKALTVVGEIKSVYEIIGEIKKDSSFYNKSNGGVTLSGGESLAQKKFLFPLLKRLKEENIHVCIETSLHTNWTNIYDCVEYIDVFLADLKHTDEKKFKEFTDGDLQLVLENFKRLESMDAKVIVRVPVIPTFNNTKKEMKGIMRFAAVLHSVEEVHFIPFHTLGLNKYKLLSMKYNFIPTLKICDRELKEYVKLAKENGLRARIGG
;
A
#
# COMPACT_ATOMS: atom_id res chain seq x y z
N MET A 1 2.59 -3.97 -12.49
CA MET A 1 1.23 -3.45 -12.76
C MET A 1 0.91 -2.41 -11.71
N ILE A 2 0.29 -1.30 -12.08
CA ILE A 2 -0.14 -0.25 -11.13
C ILE A 2 -1.66 -0.15 -11.14
N PHE A 3 -2.27 0.47 -10.13
CA PHE A 3 -3.71 0.78 -10.14
C PHE A 3 -4.02 2.26 -10.04
N ASN A 4 -3.05 3.09 -9.65
CA ASN A 4 -3.26 4.53 -9.54
C ASN A 4 -1.91 5.29 -9.59
N ILE A 5 -1.95 6.52 -10.07
CA ILE A 5 -0.88 7.51 -9.88
C ILE A 5 -1.54 8.73 -9.26
N GLN A 6 -1.20 9.03 -8.01
CA GLN A 6 -1.71 10.21 -7.31
C GLN A 6 -0.64 11.29 -7.27
N ARG A 7 -1.00 12.45 -7.82
CA ARG A 7 -0.13 13.61 -7.86
C ARG A 7 -0.41 14.52 -6.66
N PHE A 8 0.59 15.29 -6.25
CA PHE A 8 0.46 16.32 -5.21
C PHE A 8 0.14 15.80 -3.80
N SER A 9 0.80 14.72 -3.37
CA SER A 9 0.66 14.16 -2.01
C SER A 9 1.63 14.80 -1.01
N LEU A 10 1.21 14.90 0.26
CA LEU A 10 1.94 15.60 1.34
C LEU A 10 2.32 14.74 2.55
N HIS A 11 1.86 13.48 2.62
CA HIS A 11 1.97 12.63 3.82
C HIS A 11 2.76 11.33 3.58
N ASP A 12 3.43 11.23 2.44
CA ASP A 12 4.00 9.97 1.94
C ASP A 12 5.52 10.11 1.75
N GLY A 13 6.14 10.94 2.59
CA GLY A 13 7.55 11.34 2.55
C GLY A 13 7.71 12.87 2.57
N VAL A 14 8.96 13.33 2.58
CA VAL A 14 9.28 14.77 2.59
C VAL A 14 8.88 15.43 1.27
N GLY A 15 8.37 16.66 1.35
CA GLY A 15 8.01 17.50 0.22
C GLY A 15 6.74 17.05 -0.51
N ILE A 16 6.47 17.68 -1.66
CA ILE A 16 5.35 17.29 -2.53
C ILE A 16 5.75 16.05 -3.31
N ARG A 17 4.91 15.03 -3.29
CA ARG A 17 5.23 13.74 -3.91
C ARG A 17 4.18 13.27 -4.91
N THR A 18 4.65 12.59 -5.95
CA THR A 18 3.80 11.75 -6.80
C THR A 18 3.88 10.32 -6.31
N ILE A 19 2.74 9.74 -5.99
CA ILE A 19 2.64 8.35 -5.54
C ILE A 19 2.27 7.45 -6.71
N VAL A 20 3.07 6.43 -6.95
CA VAL A 20 2.74 5.34 -7.87
C VAL A 20 2.26 4.15 -7.06
N PHE A 21 1.00 3.79 -7.21
CA PHE A 21 0.39 2.70 -6.46
C PHE A 21 0.41 1.40 -7.26
N PHE A 22 1.20 0.43 -6.79
CA PHE A 22 1.37 -0.88 -7.39
C PHE A 22 0.24 -1.83 -7.00
N LYS A 23 -0.17 -2.70 -7.92
CA LYS A 23 -1.02 -3.86 -7.59
C LYS A 23 -0.19 -5.00 -7.01
N GLY A 24 -0.83 -5.97 -6.39
CA GLY A 24 -0.21 -7.11 -5.74
C GLY A 24 0.33 -6.77 -4.35
N CYS A 25 -0.17 -7.48 -3.34
CA CYS A 25 0.36 -7.43 -1.98
C CYS A 25 0.55 -8.86 -1.48
N THR A 26 1.66 -9.11 -0.78
CA THR A 26 1.96 -10.43 -0.20
C THR A 26 1.30 -10.62 1.17
N LEU A 27 0.69 -9.57 1.73
CA LEU A 27 -0.09 -9.61 2.96
C LEU A 27 -1.61 -9.55 2.68
N ARG A 28 -2.40 -9.94 3.68
CA ARG A 28 -3.87 -9.91 3.73
C ARG A 28 -4.36 -9.23 5.01
N CYS A 29 -3.79 -8.06 5.31
CA CYS A 29 -4.14 -7.25 6.48
C CYS A 29 -5.67 -7.08 6.60
N LYS A 30 -6.25 -7.48 7.74
CA LYS A 30 -7.71 -7.38 7.99
C LYS A 30 -8.24 -5.93 7.83
N TRP A 31 -7.39 -4.93 8.05
CA TRP A 31 -7.68 -3.49 7.95
C TRP A 31 -7.18 -2.82 6.66
N CYS A 32 -6.83 -3.57 5.60
CA CYS A 32 -6.24 -3.00 4.39
C CYS A 32 -7.10 -1.85 3.81
N ASN A 33 -6.49 -0.70 3.53
CA ASN A 33 -7.22 0.44 2.95
C ASN A 33 -7.32 0.39 1.42
N ASN A 34 -6.55 -0.50 0.78
CA ASN A 34 -6.46 -0.64 -0.67
C ASN A 34 -6.69 -2.11 -1.07
N PRO A 35 -7.88 -2.70 -0.82
CA PRO A 35 -8.16 -4.10 -1.17
C PRO A 35 -7.94 -4.43 -2.65
N GLU A 36 -8.06 -3.44 -3.53
CA GLU A 36 -7.80 -3.53 -4.98
C GLU A 36 -6.33 -3.72 -5.35
N SER A 37 -5.43 -3.55 -4.37
CA SER A 37 -4.01 -3.81 -4.52
C SER A 37 -3.62 -5.21 -4.06
N LEU A 38 -4.52 -6.02 -3.50
CA LEU A 38 -4.16 -7.33 -2.95
C LEU A 38 -3.78 -8.34 -4.05
N SER A 39 -4.51 -8.34 -5.15
CA SER A 39 -4.23 -9.18 -6.32
C SER A 39 -3.12 -8.58 -7.18
N PHE A 40 -2.21 -9.44 -7.65
CA PHE A 40 -1.21 -9.06 -8.66
C PHE A 40 -1.81 -8.95 -10.08
N ASN A 41 -3.02 -9.48 -10.27
CA ASN A 41 -3.77 -9.46 -11.52
C ASN A 41 -4.84 -8.37 -11.50
N TYR A 42 -5.38 -8.03 -12.67
CA TYR A 42 -6.52 -7.13 -12.80
C TYR A 42 -7.71 -7.57 -11.93
N ASP A 43 -8.46 -6.59 -11.42
CA ASP A 43 -9.71 -6.81 -10.69
C ASP A 43 -10.86 -6.03 -11.34
N ILE A 44 -12.09 -6.30 -10.92
CA ILE A 44 -13.27 -5.52 -11.33
C ILE A 44 -13.98 -4.92 -10.12
N MET A 45 -14.14 -3.61 -10.18
CA MET A 45 -14.98 -2.83 -9.27
C MET A 45 -16.33 -2.54 -9.91
N HIS A 46 -17.38 -2.56 -9.09
CA HIS A 46 -18.72 -2.16 -9.49
C HIS A 46 -19.36 -1.23 -8.48
N ASN A 47 -19.67 -0.01 -8.94
CA ASN A 47 -20.42 1.00 -8.22
C ASN A 47 -21.88 0.99 -8.68
N SER A 48 -22.74 0.32 -7.91
CA SER A 48 -24.18 0.21 -8.21
C SER A 48 -24.87 1.58 -8.31
N ALA A 49 -24.42 2.59 -7.56
CA ALA A 49 -25.00 3.93 -7.60
C ALA A 49 -24.79 4.66 -8.93
N LYS A 50 -23.82 4.23 -9.75
CA LYS A 50 -23.59 4.75 -11.12
C LYS A 50 -24.24 3.88 -12.20
N CYS A 51 -24.80 2.73 -11.83
CA CYS A 51 -25.30 1.77 -12.81
C CYS A 51 -26.69 2.18 -13.31
N ILE A 52 -26.81 2.31 -14.63
CA ILE A 52 -28.09 2.60 -15.32
C ILE A 52 -28.78 1.34 -15.84
N SER A 53 -28.32 0.15 -15.41
CA SER A 53 -28.90 -1.14 -15.82
C SER A 53 -28.99 -1.34 -17.35
N CYS A 54 -28.02 -0.81 -18.12
CA CYS A 54 -27.99 -0.95 -19.59
C CYS A 54 -27.67 -2.37 -20.08
N MET A 55 -27.28 -3.27 -19.16
CA MET A 55 -26.90 -4.67 -19.41
C MET A 55 -25.71 -4.91 -20.33
N SER A 56 -24.93 -3.88 -20.67
CA SER A 56 -23.75 -4.06 -21.55
C SER A 56 -22.71 -5.01 -20.97
N CYS A 57 -22.46 -4.95 -19.65
CA CYS A 57 -21.54 -5.87 -18.99
C CYS A 57 -22.03 -7.34 -18.99
N VAL A 58 -23.36 -7.56 -18.90
CA VAL A 58 -23.97 -8.89 -18.98
C VAL A 58 -23.86 -9.43 -20.40
N ARG A 59 -24.16 -8.61 -21.43
CA ARG A 59 -24.00 -9.00 -22.84
C ARG A 59 -22.55 -9.31 -23.20
N ALA A 60 -21.58 -8.63 -22.58
CA ALA A 60 -20.15 -8.89 -22.75
C ALA A 60 -19.64 -10.14 -21.99
N SER A 61 -20.53 -10.83 -21.27
CA SER A 61 -20.21 -11.96 -20.39
C SER A 61 -20.83 -13.26 -20.92
N PRO A 62 -20.26 -13.85 -22.00
CA PRO A 62 -20.86 -15.02 -22.66
C PRO A 62 -20.90 -16.27 -21.77
N ASN A 63 -20.05 -16.35 -20.73
CA ASN A 63 -19.97 -17.50 -19.83
C ASN A 63 -20.70 -17.26 -18.49
N GLY A 64 -21.48 -16.17 -18.38
CA GLY A 64 -22.24 -15.84 -17.19
C GLY A 64 -21.36 -15.45 -15.99
N GLU A 65 -20.21 -14.81 -16.25
CA GLU A 65 -19.38 -14.18 -15.24
C GLU A 65 -20.05 -12.96 -14.59
N ILE A 66 -20.88 -12.24 -15.34
CA ILE A 66 -21.68 -11.10 -14.90
C ILE A 66 -23.14 -11.37 -15.24
N LEU A 67 -23.99 -11.40 -14.22
CA LEU A 67 -25.40 -11.73 -14.33
C LEU A 67 -26.24 -10.56 -13.84
N TYR A 68 -27.45 -10.42 -14.39
CA TYR A 68 -28.49 -9.58 -13.81
C TYR A 68 -29.49 -10.47 -13.07
N LYS A 69 -29.65 -10.24 -11.76
CA LYS A 69 -30.58 -11.01 -10.92
C LYS A 69 -31.20 -10.13 -9.85
N ASN A 70 -32.52 -10.21 -9.70
CA ASN A 70 -33.29 -9.47 -8.69
C ASN A 70 -33.03 -7.96 -8.70
N GLY A 71 -32.97 -7.34 -9.88
CA GLY A 71 -32.72 -5.90 -9.98
C GLY A 71 -31.25 -5.48 -9.94
N GLU A 72 -30.31 -6.41 -9.71
CA GLU A 72 -28.91 -6.09 -9.45
C GLU A 72 -27.93 -6.82 -10.38
N ILE A 73 -26.81 -6.15 -10.68
CA ILE A 73 -25.67 -6.77 -11.33
C ILE A 73 -24.88 -7.58 -10.29
N ARG A 74 -24.68 -8.87 -10.59
CA ARG A 74 -23.90 -9.82 -9.79
C ARG A 74 -22.66 -10.24 -10.57
N ILE A 75 -21.49 -10.11 -9.96
CA ILE A 75 -20.20 -10.42 -10.58
C ILE A 75 -19.62 -11.64 -9.89
N ASN A 76 -19.49 -12.74 -10.63
CA ASN A 76 -18.79 -13.94 -10.20
C ASN A 76 -17.31 -13.83 -10.59
N ARG A 77 -16.51 -13.28 -9.68
CA ARG A 77 -15.10 -12.95 -9.92
C ARG A 77 -14.25 -14.19 -10.19
N ASP A 78 -14.56 -15.31 -9.57
CA ASP A 78 -13.83 -16.57 -9.74
C ASP A 78 -13.95 -17.14 -11.16
N ARG A 79 -14.93 -16.67 -11.95
CA ARG A 79 -15.12 -17.07 -13.35
C ARG A 79 -14.53 -16.08 -14.36
N ILE A 80 -13.99 -14.95 -13.91
CA ILE A 80 -13.42 -13.92 -14.79
C ILE A 80 -11.95 -14.23 -15.06
N ASN A 81 -11.69 -14.83 -16.23
CA ASN A 81 -10.33 -15.10 -16.69
C ASN A 81 -9.71 -13.94 -17.48
N GLU A 82 -10.55 -13.10 -18.10
CA GLU A 82 -10.11 -11.97 -18.93
C GLU A 82 -10.79 -10.66 -18.46
N PRO A 83 -10.34 -10.04 -17.35
CA PRO A 83 -10.98 -8.83 -16.81
C PRO A 83 -10.99 -7.65 -17.80
N LEU A 84 -9.95 -7.53 -18.62
CA LEU A 84 -9.78 -6.43 -19.57
C LEU A 84 -10.90 -6.32 -20.61
N LYS A 85 -11.62 -7.42 -20.92
CA LYS A 85 -12.77 -7.35 -21.84
C LYS A 85 -13.88 -6.43 -21.35
N TYR A 86 -13.88 -6.10 -20.06
CA TYR A 86 -14.87 -5.25 -19.42
C TYR A 86 -14.41 -3.79 -19.21
N SER A 87 -13.23 -3.39 -19.69
CA SER A 87 -12.68 -2.04 -19.45
C SER A 87 -13.59 -0.92 -19.98
N GLU A 88 -14.14 -1.10 -21.18
CA GLU A 88 -14.90 -0.08 -21.91
C GLU A 88 -16.38 -0.44 -22.11
N VAL A 89 -16.86 -1.53 -21.52
CA VAL A 89 -18.26 -2.01 -21.74
C VAL A 89 -19.29 -1.16 -20.99
N CYS A 90 -18.88 -0.45 -19.94
CA CYS A 90 -19.79 0.28 -19.06
C CYS A 90 -19.79 1.78 -19.39
N PRO A 91 -20.85 2.30 -20.03
CA PRO A 91 -20.86 3.69 -20.48
C PRO A 91 -20.79 4.71 -19.33
N THR A 92 -21.29 4.35 -18.14
CA THR A 92 -21.26 5.23 -16.96
C THR A 92 -20.03 5.00 -16.08
N LYS A 93 -19.14 4.06 -16.46
CA LYS A 93 -18.03 3.58 -15.61
C LYS A 93 -18.51 3.11 -14.23
N ALA A 94 -19.73 2.59 -14.14
CA ALA A 94 -20.21 1.89 -12.97
C ALA A 94 -19.43 0.59 -12.76
N LEU A 95 -19.04 -0.07 -13.83
CA LEU A 95 -18.12 -1.21 -13.81
C LEU A 95 -16.77 -0.76 -14.37
N THR A 96 -15.71 -0.97 -13.61
CA THR A 96 -14.35 -0.58 -13.99
C THR A 96 -13.37 -1.72 -13.73
N VAL A 97 -12.38 -1.85 -14.60
CA VAL A 97 -11.23 -2.73 -14.39
C VAL A 97 -10.19 -1.96 -13.58
N VAL A 98 -9.65 -2.61 -12.54
CA VAL A 98 -8.62 -2.05 -11.68
C VAL A 98 -7.30 -2.73 -11.96
N GLY A 99 -6.33 -1.92 -12.37
CA GLY A 99 -5.01 -2.37 -12.79
C GLY A 99 -4.72 -1.89 -14.20
N GLU A 100 -3.47 -1.49 -14.40
CA GLU A 100 -2.96 -1.02 -15.68
C GLU A 100 -1.51 -1.48 -15.83
N ILE A 101 -1.19 -2.00 -17.01
CA ILE A 101 0.19 -2.24 -17.41
C ILE A 101 0.66 -0.95 -18.07
N LYS A 102 1.53 -0.22 -17.37
CA LYS A 102 2.27 0.90 -17.93
C LYS A 102 3.73 0.52 -18.08
N SER A 103 4.37 0.97 -19.15
CA SER A 103 5.81 0.94 -19.31
C SER A 103 6.50 1.90 -18.32
N VAL A 104 7.80 1.70 -18.11
CA VAL A 104 8.62 2.64 -17.33
C VAL A 104 8.56 4.04 -17.93
N TYR A 105 8.58 4.16 -19.26
CA TYR A 105 8.49 5.44 -19.97
C TYR A 105 7.19 6.18 -19.65
N GLU A 106 6.04 5.50 -19.68
CA GLU A 106 4.75 6.12 -19.37
C GLU A 106 4.67 6.58 -17.92
N ILE A 107 5.15 5.77 -16.96
CA ILE A 107 5.18 6.16 -15.54
C ILE A 107 6.07 7.38 -15.32
N ILE A 108 7.26 7.39 -15.93
CA ILE A 108 8.19 8.53 -15.85
C ILE A 108 7.56 9.78 -16.49
N GLY A 109 6.87 9.63 -17.61
CA GLY A 109 6.14 10.71 -18.26
C GLY A 109 5.09 11.36 -17.34
N GLU A 110 4.33 10.56 -16.58
CA GLU A 110 3.38 11.07 -15.58
C GLU A 110 4.09 11.74 -14.39
N ILE A 111 5.14 11.10 -13.86
CA ILE A 111 5.93 11.62 -12.72
C ILE A 111 6.54 12.98 -13.03
N LYS A 112 7.07 13.17 -14.25
CA LYS A 112 7.76 14.39 -14.66
C LYS A 112 6.83 15.60 -14.80
N LYS A 113 5.52 15.39 -14.87
CA LYS A 113 4.54 16.49 -14.87
C LYS A 113 4.58 17.30 -13.57
N ASP A 114 5.16 16.76 -12.49
CA ASP A 114 5.29 17.41 -11.19
C ASP A 114 6.74 17.79 -10.82
N SER A 115 7.71 17.68 -11.75
CA SER A 115 9.13 17.97 -11.47
C SER A 115 9.38 19.36 -10.87
N SER A 116 8.60 20.36 -11.26
CA SER A 116 8.72 21.73 -10.73
C SER A 116 8.33 21.83 -9.24
N PHE A 117 7.42 20.97 -8.77
CA PHE A 117 7.05 20.90 -7.35
C PHE A 117 8.12 20.20 -6.52
N TYR A 118 8.74 19.15 -7.06
CA TYR A 118 9.81 18.44 -6.36
C TYR A 118 10.97 19.38 -6.03
N ASN A 119 11.42 20.17 -7.01
CA ASN A 119 12.52 21.13 -6.85
C ASN A 119 12.25 22.22 -5.80
N LYS A 120 10.98 22.62 -5.60
CA LYS A 120 10.60 23.65 -4.63
C LYS A 120 10.40 23.13 -3.22
N SER A 121 10.11 21.83 -3.07
CA SER A 121 9.68 21.23 -1.81
C SER A 121 10.65 20.17 -1.27
N ASN A 122 11.75 19.92 -1.98
CA ASN A 122 12.61 18.74 -1.78
C ASN A 122 11.79 17.43 -1.82
N GLY A 123 10.81 17.42 -2.72
CA GLY A 123 9.87 16.32 -2.92
C GLY A 123 10.39 15.25 -3.86
N GLY A 124 9.49 14.48 -4.47
CA GLY A 124 9.87 13.44 -5.43
C GLY A 124 8.77 12.40 -5.64
N VAL A 125 9.16 11.13 -5.70
CA VAL A 125 8.24 10.03 -5.97
C VAL A 125 8.14 9.08 -4.78
N THR A 126 6.93 8.63 -4.46
CA THR A 126 6.73 7.52 -3.52
C THR A 126 6.16 6.32 -4.25
N LEU A 127 6.83 5.17 -4.13
CA LEU A 127 6.35 3.91 -4.68
C LEU A 127 5.59 3.17 -3.57
N SER A 128 4.27 3.01 -3.74
CA SER A 128 3.35 2.47 -2.72
C SER A 128 2.34 1.50 -3.36
N GLY A 129 1.17 1.30 -2.74
CA GLY A 129 0.08 0.44 -3.21
C GLY A 129 -0.03 -0.84 -2.40
N GLY A 130 0.16 -1.97 -3.06
CA GLY A 130 0.38 -3.25 -2.40
C GLY A 130 1.83 -3.36 -1.92
N GLU A 131 2.55 -4.39 -2.38
CA GLU A 131 3.98 -4.57 -2.11
C GLU A 131 4.76 -4.39 -3.41
N SER A 132 5.25 -3.18 -3.66
CA SER A 132 5.99 -2.83 -4.88
C SER A 132 7.28 -3.63 -5.01
N LEU A 133 7.98 -3.92 -3.90
CA LEU A 133 9.20 -4.74 -3.89
C LEU A 133 8.93 -6.18 -4.34
N ALA A 134 7.72 -6.72 -4.17
CA ALA A 134 7.36 -8.03 -4.72
C ALA A 134 7.28 -8.07 -6.25
N GLN A 135 7.45 -6.94 -6.94
CA GLN A 135 7.48 -6.82 -8.40
C GLN A 135 8.83 -6.32 -8.93
N LYS A 136 9.95 -6.81 -8.35
CA LYS A 136 11.33 -6.45 -8.72
C LYS A 136 11.56 -6.29 -10.23
N LYS A 137 11.07 -7.24 -11.06
CA LYS A 137 11.27 -7.23 -12.52
C LYS A 137 10.82 -5.92 -13.19
N PHE A 138 9.76 -5.29 -12.66
CA PHE A 138 9.27 -4.02 -13.15
C PHE A 138 9.79 -2.83 -12.32
N LEU A 139 9.89 -3.00 -11.00
CA LEU A 139 10.34 -1.97 -10.08
C LEU A 139 11.79 -1.54 -10.34
N PHE A 140 12.70 -2.50 -10.55
CA PHE A 140 14.13 -2.21 -10.66
C PHE A 140 14.47 -1.31 -11.87
N PRO A 141 13.98 -1.59 -13.10
CA PRO A 141 14.17 -0.65 -14.22
C PRO A 141 13.57 0.75 -13.98
N LEU A 142 12.43 0.83 -13.28
CA LEU A 142 11.82 2.12 -12.93
C LEU A 142 12.71 2.91 -11.96
N LEU A 143 13.25 2.25 -10.93
CA LEU A 143 14.16 2.85 -9.96
C LEU A 143 15.44 3.39 -10.63
N LYS A 144 16.06 2.61 -11.52
CA LYS A 144 17.21 3.08 -12.30
C LYS A 144 16.88 4.34 -13.08
N ARG A 145 15.72 4.36 -13.73
CA ARG A 145 15.29 5.52 -14.51
C ARG A 145 15.00 6.75 -13.63
N LEU A 146 14.40 6.57 -12.45
CA LEU A 146 14.18 7.66 -11.51
C LEU A 146 15.51 8.27 -11.02
N LYS A 147 16.52 7.42 -10.80
CA LYS A 147 17.87 7.87 -10.45
C LYS A 147 18.53 8.67 -11.56
N GLU A 148 18.43 8.23 -12.81
CA GLU A 148 18.93 8.96 -13.99
C GLU A 148 18.28 10.35 -14.12
N GLU A 149 17.01 10.47 -13.75
CA GLU A 149 16.25 11.74 -13.78
C GLU A 149 16.51 12.61 -12.52
N ASN A 150 17.40 12.19 -11.62
CA ASN A 150 17.70 12.85 -10.34
C ASN A 150 16.46 13.10 -9.46
N ILE A 151 15.51 12.16 -9.46
CA ILE A 151 14.29 12.25 -8.66
C ILE A 151 14.48 11.50 -7.34
N HIS A 152 14.23 12.17 -6.22
CA HIS A 152 14.26 11.53 -4.90
C HIS A 152 13.15 10.47 -4.77
N VAL A 153 13.53 9.26 -4.37
CA VAL A 153 12.64 8.10 -4.25
C VAL A 153 12.40 7.74 -2.78
N CYS A 154 11.12 7.71 -2.41
CA CYS A 154 10.66 7.00 -1.23
C CYS A 154 10.00 5.70 -1.68
N ILE A 155 10.09 4.65 -0.87
CA ILE A 155 9.29 3.44 -1.04
C ILE A 155 8.50 3.15 0.22
N GLU A 156 7.19 2.98 0.09
CA GLU A 156 6.34 2.42 1.15
C GLU A 156 6.29 0.91 0.98
N THR A 157 6.61 0.18 2.06
CA THR A 157 6.74 -1.26 1.98
C THR A 157 6.40 -1.92 3.31
N SER A 158 5.81 -3.12 3.24
CA SER A 158 5.64 -3.99 4.39
C SER A 158 6.88 -4.82 4.71
N LEU A 159 7.90 -4.76 3.83
CA LEU A 159 9.07 -5.63 3.80
C LEU A 159 8.74 -7.12 3.77
N HIS A 160 7.50 -7.51 3.47
CA HIS A 160 7.10 -8.90 3.36
C HIS A 160 7.37 -9.42 1.94
N THR A 161 8.64 -9.59 1.58
CA THR A 161 9.06 -10.17 0.30
C THR A 161 10.46 -10.79 0.43
N ASN A 162 10.85 -11.63 -0.53
CA ASN A 162 12.18 -12.23 -0.53
C ASN A 162 13.26 -11.14 -0.59
N TRP A 163 14.32 -11.27 0.21
CA TRP A 163 15.42 -10.31 0.26
C TRP A 163 16.04 -10.01 -1.12
N THR A 164 16.11 -11.00 -2.00
CA THR A 164 16.62 -10.84 -3.37
C THR A 164 15.84 -9.81 -4.18
N ASN A 165 14.58 -9.54 -3.83
CA ASN A 165 13.79 -8.48 -4.44
C ASN A 165 14.17 -7.08 -3.93
N ILE A 166 14.67 -7.00 -2.70
CA ILE A 166 15.03 -5.76 -2.02
C ILE A 166 16.47 -5.37 -2.35
N TYR A 167 17.40 -6.32 -2.25
CA TYR A 167 18.85 -6.13 -2.35
C TYR A 167 19.27 -5.23 -3.52
N ASP A 168 18.90 -5.58 -4.76
CA ASP A 168 19.27 -4.80 -5.95
C ASP A 168 18.64 -3.40 -5.97
N CYS A 169 17.54 -3.18 -5.24
CA CYS A 169 16.82 -1.91 -5.24
C CYS A 169 17.39 -0.90 -4.24
N VAL A 170 18.13 -1.34 -3.23
CA VAL A 170 18.54 -0.50 -2.08
C VAL A 170 19.29 0.75 -2.52
N GLU A 171 20.23 0.63 -3.45
CA GLU A 171 21.07 1.76 -3.91
C GLU A 171 20.29 2.86 -4.67
N TYR A 172 19.07 2.55 -5.14
CA TYR A 172 18.21 3.47 -5.89
C TYR A 172 17.08 4.07 -5.05
N ILE A 173 16.99 3.71 -3.78
CA ILE A 173 15.93 4.15 -2.87
C ILE A 173 16.56 5.07 -1.82
N ASP A 174 16.14 6.33 -1.79
CA ASP A 174 16.69 7.31 -0.85
C ASP A 174 16.11 7.14 0.56
N VAL A 175 14.85 6.72 0.68
CA VAL A 175 14.18 6.47 1.97
C VAL A 175 13.22 5.29 1.90
N PHE A 176 13.38 4.33 2.81
CA PHE A 176 12.41 3.29 3.08
C PHE A 176 11.41 3.76 4.15
N LEU A 177 10.14 3.86 3.75
CA LEU A 177 8.99 4.06 4.63
C LEU A 177 8.43 2.67 4.98
N ALA A 178 9.06 1.99 5.94
CA ALA A 178 8.87 0.56 6.17
C ALA A 178 7.91 0.25 7.32
N ASP A 179 6.87 -0.54 7.07
CA ASP A 179 5.85 -0.85 8.06
C ASP A 179 6.30 -1.94 9.05
N LEU A 180 6.44 -1.59 10.33
CA LEU A 180 6.58 -2.54 11.44
C LEU A 180 5.23 -2.72 12.13
N LYS A 181 4.45 -3.70 11.65
CA LYS A 181 3.05 -3.88 12.07
C LYS A 181 2.94 -4.53 13.45
N HIS A 182 3.80 -5.49 13.77
CA HIS A 182 3.81 -6.18 15.07
C HIS A 182 5.18 -6.85 15.31
N THR A 183 5.42 -7.30 16.54
CA THR A 183 6.58 -8.13 16.95
C THR A 183 6.17 -9.48 17.58
N ASP A 184 4.92 -9.89 17.37
CA ASP A 184 4.37 -11.17 17.85
C ASP A 184 3.92 -11.95 16.64
N GLU A 185 4.50 -13.13 16.45
CA GLU A 185 4.33 -13.94 15.25
C GLU A 185 2.91 -14.45 15.09
N LYS A 186 2.28 -14.86 16.19
CA LYS A 186 0.91 -15.40 16.17
C LYS A 186 -0.07 -14.32 15.75
N LYS A 187 -0.01 -13.13 16.38
CA LYS A 187 -0.87 -12.00 16.00
C LYS A 187 -0.60 -11.53 14.59
N PHE A 188 0.68 -11.42 14.20
CA PHE A 188 1.03 -10.99 12.84
C PHE A 188 0.44 -11.93 11.79
N LYS A 189 0.63 -13.25 11.94
CA LYS A 189 0.07 -14.27 11.05
C LYS A 189 -1.45 -14.22 11.03
N GLU A 190 -2.10 -14.14 12.19
CA GLU A 190 -3.56 -14.14 12.29
C GLU A 190 -4.22 -12.93 11.61
N PHE A 191 -3.59 -11.75 11.68
CA PHE A 191 -4.18 -10.51 11.17
C PHE A 191 -3.72 -10.11 9.77
N THR A 192 -2.59 -10.61 9.32
CA THR A 192 -2.00 -10.23 8.02
C THR A 192 -1.75 -11.40 7.09
N ASP A 193 -1.90 -12.64 7.56
CA ASP A 193 -1.53 -13.86 6.84
C ASP A 193 -0.04 -13.95 6.44
N GLY A 194 0.80 -13.04 6.93
CA GLY A 194 2.22 -12.97 6.60
C GLY A 194 3.13 -13.71 7.57
N ASP A 195 4.40 -13.80 7.17
CA ASP A 195 5.54 -14.27 7.95
C ASP A 195 6.25 -13.07 8.61
N LEU A 196 6.24 -13.02 9.93
CA LEU A 196 6.89 -11.96 10.69
C LEU A 196 8.42 -12.04 10.59
N GLN A 197 8.99 -13.24 10.59
CA GLN A 197 10.45 -13.40 10.60
C GLN A 197 11.05 -12.84 9.32
N LEU A 198 10.42 -13.08 8.17
CA LEU A 198 10.81 -12.48 6.90
C LEU A 198 10.90 -10.95 6.97
N VAL A 199 9.90 -10.29 7.58
CA VAL A 199 9.87 -8.83 7.74
C VAL A 199 10.99 -8.35 8.65
N LEU A 200 11.16 -8.98 9.83
CA LEU A 200 12.18 -8.59 10.80
C LEU A 200 13.60 -8.83 10.28
N GLU A 201 13.82 -9.90 9.52
CA GLU A 201 15.09 -10.15 8.83
C GLU A 201 15.38 -9.09 7.77
N ASN A 202 14.39 -8.70 6.97
CA ASN A 202 14.57 -7.66 5.96
C ASN A 202 14.90 -6.30 6.60
N PHE A 203 14.32 -5.96 7.75
CA PHE A 203 14.74 -4.77 8.52
C PHE A 203 16.23 -4.82 8.90
N LYS A 204 16.70 -5.95 9.45
CA LYS A 204 18.12 -6.13 9.84
C LYS A 204 19.06 -6.10 8.63
N ARG A 205 18.63 -6.64 7.49
CA ARG A 205 19.43 -6.62 6.26
C ARG A 205 19.51 -5.23 5.64
N LEU A 206 18.43 -4.43 5.73
CA LEU A 206 18.47 -3.01 5.36
C LEU A 206 19.42 -2.22 6.26
N GLU A 207 19.39 -2.45 7.58
CA GLU A 207 20.36 -1.88 8.52
C GLU A 207 21.80 -2.23 8.14
N SER A 208 22.06 -3.50 7.81
CA SER A 208 23.41 -3.97 7.41
C SER A 208 23.92 -3.34 6.11
N MET A 209 23.05 -2.68 5.34
CA MET A 209 23.38 -1.94 4.12
C MET A 209 23.38 -0.42 4.33
N ASP A 210 23.29 0.05 5.58
CA ASP A 210 23.15 1.47 5.93
C ASP A 210 21.98 2.16 5.20
N ALA A 211 20.93 1.40 4.87
CA ALA A 211 19.76 1.95 4.20
C ALA A 211 19.03 2.90 5.15
N LYS A 212 18.61 4.07 4.64
CA LYS A 212 17.83 5.03 5.42
C LYS A 212 16.39 4.54 5.59
N VAL A 213 16.02 4.20 6.82
CA VAL A 213 14.71 3.65 7.16
C VAL A 213 13.97 4.57 8.13
N ILE A 214 12.72 4.90 7.77
CA ILE A 214 11.73 5.44 8.71
C ILE A 214 10.74 4.32 8.99
N VAL A 215 10.67 3.91 10.25
CA VAL A 215 9.73 2.86 10.66
C VAL A 215 8.33 3.46 10.75
N ARG A 216 7.36 2.82 10.10
CA ARG A 216 5.95 3.20 10.16
C ARG A 216 5.19 2.16 10.96
N VAL A 217 4.42 2.62 11.94
CA VAL A 217 3.59 1.76 12.79
C VAL A 217 2.14 2.12 12.53
N PRO A 218 1.41 1.35 11.69
CA PRO A 218 -0.03 1.48 11.63
C PRO A 218 -0.60 1.08 12.99
N VAL A 219 -1.21 2.02 13.71
CA VAL A 219 -1.76 1.81 15.04
C VAL A 219 -3.18 1.30 14.89
N ILE A 220 -3.36 0.00 15.09
CA ILE A 220 -4.59 -0.72 14.82
C ILE A 220 -5.19 -1.22 16.14
N PRO A 221 -6.44 -0.82 16.47
CA PRO A 221 -7.16 -1.32 17.63
C PRO A 221 -7.17 -2.85 17.69
N THR A 222 -7.06 -3.42 18.90
CA THR A 222 -7.04 -4.87 19.22
C THR A 222 -5.87 -5.68 18.64
N PHE A 223 -5.11 -5.10 17.71
CA PHE A 223 -3.97 -5.73 17.07
C PHE A 223 -2.66 -5.35 17.77
N ASN A 224 -2.26 -4.08 17.74
CA ASN A 224 -0.96 -3.60 18.25
C ASN A 224 -1.04 -2.35 19.14
N ASN A 225 -2.22 -2.04 19.67
CA ASN A 225 -2.47 -0.81 20.44
C ASN A 225 -2.38 -1.01 21.97
N THR A 226 -1.99 -2.18 22.47
CA THR A 226 -1.70 -2.30 23.92
C THR A 226 -0.31 -1.76 24.25
N LYS A 227 -0.10 -1.33 25.50
CA LYS A 227 1.21 -0.87 25.98
C LYS A 227 2.31 -1.92 25.82
N LYS A 228 1.98 -3.21 25.98
CA LYS A 228 2.93 -4.32 25.83
C LYS A 228 3.39 -4.47 24.38
N GLU A 229 2.44 -4.44 23.44
CA GLU A 229 2.72 -4.57 22.01
C GLU A 229 3.54 -3.39 21.50
N MET A 230 3.12 -2.17 21.84
CA MET A 230 3.84 -0.97 21.40
C MET A 230 5.26 -0.93 21.97
N LYS A 231 5.47 -1.35 23.22
CA LYS A 231 6.83 -1.53 23.78
C LYS A 231 7.66 -2.56 23.02
N GLY A 232 7.06 -3.65 22.55
CA GLY A 232 7.74 -4.64 21.71
C GLY A 232 8.22 -4.03 20.40
N ILE A 233 7.32 -3.31 19.71
CA ILE A 233 7.60 -2.61 18.45
C ILE A 233 8.71 -1.56 18.64
N MET A 234 8.61 -0.70 19.66
CA MET A 234 9.62 0.34 19.91
C MET A 234 10.99 -0.24 20.27
N ARG A 235 11.06 -1.31 21.06
CA ARG A 235 12.33 -1.97 21.37
C ARG A 235 13.00 -2.55 20.14
N PHE A 236 12.24 -3.13 19.21
CA PHE A 236 12.79 -3.60 17.95
C PHE A 236 13.25 -2.44 17.06
N ALA A 237 12.47 -1.36 16.95
CA ALA A 237 12.88 -0.20 16.18
C ALA A 237 14.15 0.46 16.74
N ALA A 238 14.28 0.54 18.07
CA ALA A 238 15.39 1.21 18.75
C ALA A 238 16.72 0.43 18.71
N VAL A 239 16.69 -0.88 18.42
CA VAL A 239 17.94 -1.65 18.23
C VAL A 239 18.54 -1.43 16.83
N LEU A 240 17.74 -0.93 15.87
CA LEU A 240 18.21 -0.67 14.52
C LEU A 240 18.87 0.72 14.44
N HIS A 241 20.18 0.78 14.26
CA HIS A 241 20.94 2.04 14.26
C HIS A 241 20.58 2.96 13.10
N SER A 242 20.14 2.42 11.96
CA SER A 242 19.69 3.18 10.80
C SER A 242 18.29 3.80 10.96
N VAL A 243 17.57 3.46 12.04
CA VAL A 243 16.23 3.97 12.33
C VAL A 243 16.32 5.10 13.36
N GLU A 244 16.22 6.33 12.88
CA GLU A 244 16.19 7.52 13.75
C GLU A 244 14.77 8.03 14.03
N GLU A 245 13.79 7.55 13.26
CA GLU A 245 12.44 8.12 13.22
C GLU A 245 11.34 7.08 13.05
N VAL A 246 10.26 7.25 13.83
CA VAL A 246 9.04 6.43 13.78
C VAL A 246 7.81 7.28 13.46
N HIS A 247 6.98 6.82 12.53
CA HIS A 247 5.69 7.43 12.21
C HIS A 247 4.54 6.56 12.70
N PHE A 248 3.68 7.11 13.56
CA PHE A 248 2.46 6.43 14.01
C PHE A 248 1.30 6.76 13.07
N ILE A 249 0.81 5.77 12.34
CA ILE A 249 -0.27 5.95 11.36
C ILE A 249 -1.59 5.49 11.99
N PRO A 250 -2.48 6.41 12.41
CA PRO A 250 -3.71 6.02 13.09
C PRO A 250 -4.66 5.27 12.15
N PHE A 251 -5.31 4.23 12.67
CA PHE A 251 -6.34 3.51 11.93
C PHE A 251 -7.47 4.45 11.49
N HIS A 252 -7.88 4.29 10.22
CA HIS A 252 -9.05 4.94 9.65
C HIS A 252 -9.78 3.99 8.70
N THR A 253 -11.04 4.28 8.41
CA THR A 253 -11.92 3.41 7.61
C THR A 253 -12.19 3.90 6.19
N LEU A 254 -11.35 4.81 5.68
CA LEU A 254 -11.50 5.38 4.33
C LEU A 254 -11.53 4.31 3.21
N GLY A 255 -10.95 3.13 3.44
CA GLY A 255 -10.97 2.01 2.48
C GLY A 255 -12.29 1.23 2.38
N LEU A 256 -13.26 1.42 3.31
CA LEU A 256 -14.47 0.59 3.39
C LEU A 256 -15.29 0.56 2.09
N ASN A 257 -15.38 1.69 1.40
CA ASN A 257 -16.16 1.75 0.16
C ASN A 257 -15.56 0.84 -0.92
N LYS A 258 -14.24 0.70 -0.97
CA LYS A 258 -13.54 -0.13 -1.97
C LYS A 258 -13.88 -1.61 -1.82
N TYR A 259 -14.06 -2.10 -0.58
CA TYR A 259 -14.57 -3.45 -0.34
C TYR A 259 -15.96 -3.66 -0.93
N LYS A 260 -16.87 -2.69 -0.78
CA LYS A 260 -18.21 -2.75 -1.39
C LYS A 260 -18.12 -2.82 -2.92
N LEU A 261 -17.27 -1.98 -3.53
CA LEU A 261 -17.05 -1.96 -4.97
C LEU A 261 -16.49 -3.30 -5.49
N LEU A 262 -15.62 -3.96 -4.71
CA LEU A 262 -15.07 -5.28 -5.03
C LEU A 262 -15.98 -6.43 -4.58
N SER A 263 -17.15 -6.16 -4.01
CA SER A 263 -18.03 -7.17 -3.38
C SER A 263 -17.29 -8.07 -2.38
N MET A 264 -16.29 -7.53 -1.70
CA MET A 264 -15.50 -8.21 -0.69
C MET A 264 -16.06 -7.94 0.70
N LYS A 265 -15.97 -8.94 1.58
CA LYS A 265 -16.27 -8.75 3.00
C LYS A 265 -15.14 -7.98 3.68
N TYR A 266 -15.48 -6.93 4.42
CA TYR A 266 -14.54 -6.27 5.32
C TYR A 266 -14.46 -7.04 6.63
N ASN A 267 -13.30 -7.62 6.93
CA ASN A 267 -13.11 -8.56 8.05
C ASN A 267 -12.52 -7.89 9.31
N PHE A 268 -12.78 -6.60 9.50
CA PHE A 268 -12.31 -5.83 10.65
C PHE A 268 -13.41 -4.91 11.20
N ILE A 269 -13.31 -4.51 12.46
CA ILE A 269 -14.38 -3.76 13.14
C ILE A 269 -14.22 -2.26 12.78
N PRO A 270 -15.12 -1.67 11.97
CA PRO A 270 -14.94 -0.33 11.43
C PRO A 270 -15.24 0.79 12.45
N THR A 271 -15.89 0.47 13.57
CA THR A 271 -16.24 1.44 14.61
C THR A 271 -15.10 1.72 15.58
N LEU A 272 -14.04 0.90 15.56
CA LEU A 272 -12.89 1.10 16.42
C LEU A 272 -12.13 2.36 16.01
N LYS A 273 -11.67 3.10 17.00
CA LYS A 273 -10.87 4.31 16.83
C LYS A 273 -9.70 4.26 17.81
N ILE A 274 -8.60 4.88 17.42
CA ILE A 274 -7.50 5.22 18.32
C ILE A 274 -7.71 6.67 18.74
N CYS A 275 -7.56 6.96 20.03
CA CYS A 275 -7.71 8.33 20.50
C CYS A 275 -6.36 9.09 20.48
N ASP A 276 -6.42 10.41 20.35
CA ASP A 276 -5.22 11.25 20.30
C ASP A 276 -4.33 11.13 21.54
N ARG A 277 -4.94 10.84 22.70
CA ARG A 277 -4.19 10.62 23.96
C ARG A 277 -3.29 9.40 23.85
N GLU A 278 -3.78 8.28 23.34
CA GLU A 278 -2.99 7.05 23.16
C GLU A 278 -1.82 7.28 22.19
N LEU A 279 -2.07 7.97 21.07
CA LEU A 279 -1.02 8.29 20.10
C LEU A 279 0.09 9.16 20.72
N LYS A 280 -0.27 10.16 21.53
CA LYS A 280 0.70 10.98 22.27
C LYS A 280 1.52 10.15 23.26
N GLU A 281 0.92 9.16 23.91
CA GLU A 281 1.64 8.23 24.79
C GLU A 281 2.64 7.37 24.00
N TYR A 282 2.31 6.93 22.78
CA TYR A 282 3.26 6.19 21.93
C TYR A 282 4.40 7.06 21.40
N VAL A 283 4.12 8.33 21.06
CA VAL A 283 5.17 9.31 20.72
C VAL A 283 6.14 9.51 21.89
N LYS A 284 5.61 9.59 23.13
CA LYS A 284 6.45 9.68 24.32
C LYS A 284 7.30 8.41 24.49
N LEU A 285 6.69 7.23 24.33
CA LEU A 285 7.40 5.95 24.43
C LEU A 285 8.53 5.83 23.40
N ALA A 286 8.31 6.27 22.15
CA ALA A 286 9.36 6.28 21.13
C ALA A 286 10.55 7.16 21.56
N LYS A 287 10.28 8.37 22.07
CA LYS A 287 11.31 9.29 22.58
C LYS A 287 12.08 8.71 23.77
N GLU A 288 11.40 8.01 24.68
CA GLU A 288 12.04 7.29 25.79
C GLU A 288 13.00 6.18 25.32
N ASN A 289 12.84 5.68 24.08
CA ASN A 289 13.75 4.73 23.43
C ASN A 289 14.76 5.40 22.49
N GLY A 290 14.91 6.74 22.55
CA GLY A 290 15.87 7.48 21.71
C GLY A 290 15.41 7.75 20.28
N LEU A 291 14.15 7.47 19.93
CA LEU A 291 13.63 7.65 18.58
C LEU A 291 12.88 8.98 18.44
N ARG A 292 13.07 9.67 17.31
CA ARG A 292 12.15 10.75 16.92
C ARG A 292 10.82 10.13 16.54
N ALA A 293 9.71 10.81 16.83
CA ALA A 293 8.39 10.30 16.48
C ALA A 293 7.39 11.40 16.13
N ARG A 294 6.53 11.09 15.16
CA ARG A 294 5.38 11.91 14.76
C ARG A 294 4.12 11.06 14.56
N ILE A 295 2.97 11.70 14.58
CA ILE A 295 1.67 11.10 14.21
C ILE A 295 1.38 11.49 12.77
N GLY A 296 0.97 10.52 11.94
CA GLY A 296 0.87 10.68 10.49
C GLY A 296 2.19 10.46 9.78
N GLY A 297 2.13 10.46 8.44
CA GLY A 297 3.31 10.43 7.57
C GLY A 297 3.84 11.82 7.24
#